data_AF-A0A2X1UV60-F1
#
_entry.id   AF-A0A2X1UV60-F1
#
_cell.length_a   1.000
_cell.length_b   1.000
_cell.length_c   1.000
_cell.angle_alpha   90.00
_cell.angle_beta   90.00
_cell.angle_gamma   90.00
#
_symmetry.space_group_name_H-M   'P 1'
#
loop_
_entity.id
_entity.type
_entity.pdbx_description
1 polymer ?
#
loop_
_entity_poly.entity_id
_entity_poly.type
_entity_poly.pdbx_seq_one_letter_code
_entity_poly.pdbx_strand_id
1 'polypeptide(L)'
;MGAKTASQHTIKLWKKPKRLHRRLKQLGYKPPFESIAMWRWRNSASPLAHYAMPNKWLDSLTLYDMGKVETGYVFSAYAKW
;
A
#
# COMPACT_ATOMS: atom_id res chain seq x y z
N MET A 1 -0.82 -23.45 -11.93
CA MET A 1 -1.35 -22.83 -10.70
C MET A 1 -0.95 -21.35 -10.70
N GLY A 2 -1.84 -20.47 -11.16
CA GLY A 2 -1.57 -19.04 -11.27
C GLY A 2 -1.74 -18.39 -9.90
N ALA A 3 -0.64 -18.10 -9.22
CA ALA A 3 -0.64 -17.25 -8.05
C ALA A 3 -1.12 -15.86 -8.49
N LYS A 4 -2.40 -15.57 -8.24
CA LYS A 4 -2.87 -14.19 -8.21
C LYS A 4 -2.21 -13.56 -7.01
N THR A 5 -1.01 -13.02 -7.21
CA THR A 5 -0.43 -12.05 -6.28
C THR A 5 -1.50 -11.01 -6.09
N ALA A 6 -2.06 -10.95 -4.88
CA ALA A 6 -2.99 -9.92 -4.49
C ALA A 6 -2.21 -8.60 -4.59
N SER A 7 -2.30 -7.94 -5.75
CA SER A 7 -1.76 -6.60 -5.87
C SER A 7 -2.52 -5.77 -4.84
N GLN A 8 -1.77 -5.25 -3.87
CA GLN A 8 -2.26 -4.56 -2.70
C GLN A 8 -2.98 -3.29 -3.16
N HIS A 9 -4.30 -3.35 -3.39
CA HIS A 9 -5.10 -2.19 -3.78
C HIS A 9 -5.38 -1.33 -2.53
N THR A 10 -4.37 -0.60 -2.05
CA THR A 10 -4.36 0.22 -0.83
C THR A 10 -5.51 1.25 -0.79
N ILE A 11 -5.75 1.94 -1.91
CA ILE A 11 -6.80 2.97 -2.05
C ILE A 11 -8.23 2.42 -2.09
N LYS A 12 -8.44 1.13 -2.39
CA LYS A 12 -9.79 0.54 -2.47
C LYS A 12 -10.42 0.37 -1.09
N LEU A 13 -9.61 0.35 -0.01
CA LEU A 13 -10.07 0.24 1.37
C LEU A 13 -11.04 1.37 1.76
N TRP A 14 -10.73 2.60 1.37
CA TRP A 14 -11.49 3.77 1.82
C TRP A 14 -12.75 4.05 1.01
N LYS A 15 -12.90 3.48 -0.19
CA LYS A 15 -14.05 3.62 -1.13
C LYS A 15 -14.40 5.06 -1.56
N LYS A 16 -14.28 6.05 -0.68
CA LYS A 16 -14.59 7.48 -0.85
C LYS A 16 -13.41 8.34 -0.36
N PRO A 17 -13.04 9.43 -1.05
CA PRO A 17 -11.95 10.33 -0.64
C PRO A 17 -12.13 10.91 0.77
N LYS A 18 -13.38 11.17 1.18
CA LYS A 18 -13.70 11.65 2.53
C LYS A 18 -13.20 10.71 3.65
N ARG A 19 -13.16 9.40 3.42
CA ARG A 19 -12.67 8.44 4.42
C ARG A 19 -11.14 8.46 4.54
N LEU A 20 -10.43 8.70 3.43
CA LEU A 20 -9.00 8.97 3.42
C LEU A 20 -8.69 10.24 4.22
N HIS A 21 -9.39 11.34 3.94
CA HIS A 21 -9.23 12.60 4.67
C HIS A 21 -9.51 12.44 6.16
N ARG A 22 -10.53 11.66 6.53
CA ARG A 22 -10.82 11.33 7.93
C ARG A 22 -9.66 10.59 8.59
N ARG A 23 -9.06 9.61 7.91
CA ARG A 23 -7.89 8.89 8.42
C ARG A 23 -6.69 9.83 8.60
N LEU A 24 -6.44 10.72 7.63
CA LEU A 24 -5.39 11.74 7.73
C LEU A 24 -5.61 12.67 8.94
N LYS A 25 -6.85 13.09 9.21
CA LYS A 25 -7.19 13.87 10.42
C LYS A 25 -6.94 13.09 11.71
N GLN A 26 -7.28 11.79 11.75
CA GLN A 26 -7.01 10.94 12.91
C GLN A 26 -5.51 10.76 13.17
N LEU A 27 -4.69 10.84 12.12
CA LEU A 27 -3.24 10.80 12.21
C LEU A 27 -2.62 12.18 12.53
N GLY A 28 -3.44 13.24 12.65
CA GLY A 28 -2.99 14.59 13.01
C GLY A 28 -2.56 15.47 11.84
N TYR A 29 -2.75 15.05 10.58
CA TYR A 29 -2.43 15.88 9.42
C TYR A 29 -3.43 17.03 9.26
N LYS A 30 -2.92 18.19 8.81
CA LYS A 30 -3.71 19.41 8.61
C LYS A 30 -4.18 19.54 7.15
N PRO A 31 -5.41 20.03 6.91
CA PRO A 31 -5.90 20.35 5.56
C PRO A 31 -5.11 21.53 4.93
N PRO A 32 -5.17 21.73 3.60
CA PRO A 32 -6.09 21.10 2.64
C PRO A 32 -5.62 19.74 2.12
N PHE A 33 -6.56 18.81 1.94
CA PHE A 33 -6.29 17.52 1.30
C PHE A 33 -6.95 17.49 -0.08
N GLU A 34 -6.16 17.14 -1.10
CA GLU A 34 -6.70 16.93 -2.44
C GLU A 34 -7.62 15.71 -2.48
N SER A 35 -8.69 15.82 -3.27
CA SER A 35 -9.62 14.71 -3.49
C SER A 35 -9.10 13.84 -4.64
N ILE A 36 -8.45 12.74 -4.29
CA ILE A 36 -7.96 11.77 -5.27
C ILE A 36 -9.01 10.69 -5.56
N ALA A 37 -9.13 10.29 -6.82
CA ALA A 37 -10.09 9.27 -7.23
C ALA A 37 -9.67 7.86 -6.76
N MET A 38 -10.39 7.27 -5.82
CA MET A 38 -10.02 6.02 -5.14
C MET A 38 -9.96 4.77 -6.04
N TRP A 39 -10.60 4.83 -7.21
CA TRP A 39 -10.66 3.72 -8.17
C TRP A 39 -9.46 3.61 -9.12
N ARG A 40 -8.63 4.65 -9.26
CA ARG A 40 -7.53 4.69 -10.23
C ARG A 40 -6.27 4.16 -9.57
N TRP A 41 -5.68 3.09 -10.12
CA TRP A 41 -4.45 2.49 -9.59
C TRP A 41 -3.33 3.50 -9.37
N ARG A 42 -3.11 4.44 -10.32
CA ARG A 42 -2.07 5.49 -10.21
C ARG A 42 -2.12 6.28 -8.90
N ASN A 43 -3.29 6.43 -8.30
CA ASN A 43 -3.46 7.20 -7.06
C ASN A 43 -2.98 6.45 -5.81
N SER A 44 -2.61 5.17 -5.90
CA SER A 44 -2.01 4.42 -4.80
C SER A 44 -0.62 4.95 -4.44
N ALA A 45 0.11 5.48 -5.43
CA ALA A 45 1.42 6.11 -5.28
C ALA A 45 1.35 7.58 -4.85
N SER A 46 0.16 8.10 -4.55
CA SER A 46 0.00 9.48 -4.09
C SER A 46 0.58 9.65 -2.67
N PRO A 47 1.28 10.76 -2.37
CA PRO A 47 1.78 11.04 -1.03
C PRO A 47 0.70 10.96 0.05
N LEU A 48 -0.53 11.37 -0.26
CA LEU A 48 -1.67 11.30 0.66
C LEU A 48 -2.03 9.86 1.06
N ALA A 49 -1.92 8.92 0.13
CA ALA A 49 -2.16 7.51 0.40
C ALA A 49 -1.06 6.94 1.31
N HIS A 50 0.20 7.26 1.04
CA HIS A 50 1.34 6.86 1.87
C HIS A 50 1.27 7.45 3.30
N TYR A 51 0.86 8.70 3.45
CA TYR A 51 0.67 9.31 4.78
C TYR A 51 -0.47 8.67 5.57
N ALA A 52 -1.53 8.24 4.90
CA ALA A 52 -2.65 7.57 5.55
C ALA A 52 -2.36 6.10 5.92
N MET A 53 -1.36 5.48 5.30
CA MET A 53 -0.96 4.08 5.47
C MET A 53 0.56 3.94 5.62
N PRO A 54 1.12 4.29 6.79
CA PRO A 54 2.53 4.04 7.06
C PRO A 54 2.81 2.54 7.13
N ASN A 55 4.03 2.11 6.78
CA ASN A 55 4.42 0.69 6.82
C ASN A 55 4.18 0.05 8.20
N LYS A 56 4.39 0.79 9.30
CA LYS A 56 4.06 0.32 10.67
C LYS A 56 2.59 -0.06 10.85
N TRP A 57 1.68 0.63 10.15
CA TRP A 57 0.26 0.29 10.17
C TRP A 57 -0.02 -0.97 9.33
N LEU A 58 0.71 -1.18 8.24
CA LEU A 58 0.63 -2.41 7.46
C LEU A 58 1.09 -3.63 8.28
N ASP A 59 2.15 -3.48 9.08
CA ASP A 59 2.62 -4.54 9.98
C ASP A 59 1.50 -4.98 10.95
N SER A 60 0.66 -4.04 11.42
CA SER A 60 -0.49 -4.34 12.28
C SER A 60 -1.63 -5.09 11.59
N LEU A 61 -1.66 -5.10 10.26
CA LEU A 61 -2.66 -5.81 9.47
C LEU A 61 -2.26 -7.27 9.16
N THR A 62 -1.22 -7.78 9.82
CA THR A 62 -0.63 -9.10 9.52
C THR A 62 -0.10 -9.16 8.08
N LEU A 63 0.20 -8.01 7.47
CA LEU A 63 0.95 -7.97 6.22
C LEU A 63 2.41 -8.24 6.54
N TYR A 64 2.97 -9.21 5.83
CA TYR A 64 4.38 -9.54 5.98
C TYR A 64 5.20 -8.87 4.87
N ASP A 65 6.31 -8.25 5.28
CA ASP A 65 7.25 -7.61 4.37
C ASP A 65 8.11 -8.66 3.69
N MET A 66 7.88 -8.88 2.39
CA MET A 66 8.63 -9.85 1.58
C MET A 66 10.13 -9.54 1.51
N GLY A 67 10.56 -8.28 1.71
CA GLY A 67 11.97 -7.91 1.73
C GLY A 67 12.72 -8.37 2.98
N LYS A 68 12.00 -8.70 4.05
CA LYS A 68 12.60 -9.22 5.30
C LYS A 68 12.70 -10.75 5.31
N VAL A 69 12.24 -11.40 4.26
CA VAL A 69 12.19 -12.86 4.18
C VAL A 69 13.48 -13.34 3.56
N GLU A 70 14.31 -13.96 4.37
CA GLU A 70 15.45 -14.72 3.88
C GLU A 70 14.92 -16.01 3.23
N THR A 71 14.65 -15.94 1.93
CA THR A 71 14.37 -17.14 1.14
C THR A 71 15.69 -17.80 0.78
N GLY A 72 15.80 -19.11 0.99
CA GLY A 72 16.95 -19.89 0.52
C GLY A 72 17.20 -19.67 -0.98
N TYR A 73 18.46 -19.83 -1.41
CA TYR A 73 18.89 -19.60 -2.78
C TYR A 73 18.01 -20.38 -3.77
N VAL A 74 17.27 -19.67 -4.62
CA VAL A 74 16.55 -20.30 -5.73
C VAL A 74 17.51 -20.39 -6.90
N PHE A 75 17.86 -21.61 -7.32
CA PHE A 75 18.59 -21.82 -8.57
C PHE A 75 17.73 -21.33 -9.74
N SER A 76 17.93 -20.09 -10.17
CA SER A 76 17.28 -19.55 -11.36
C SER A 76 18.20 -19.70 -12.56
N ALA A 77 17.79 -20.51 -13.53
CA ALA A 77 18.50 -20.68 -14.81
C ALA A 77 18.63 -19.37 -15.63
N TYR A 78 17.98 -18.28 -15.19
CA TYR A 78 17.98 -16.97 -15.85
C TYR A 78 18.77 -15.88 -15.10
N ALA A 79 19.40 -16.21 -13.96
CA ALA A 79 20.32 -15.29 -13.30
C ALA A 79 21.65 -15.27 -14.06
N LYS A 80 21.71 -14.50 -15.15
CA LYS A 80 22.96 -14.17 -15.83
C LYS A 80 23.70 -13.13 -14.98
N TRP A 81 24.86 -13.53 -14.48
CA TRP A 81 25.87 -12.65 -13.88
C TRP A 81 26.45 -11.70 -14.93
#